data_AF-A0A7J7I2U4-F1
#
_entry.id   AF-A0A7J7I2U4-F1
#
_cell.length_a   1.000
_cell.length_b   1.000
_cell.length_c   1.000
_cell.angle_alpha   90.00
_cell.angle_beta   90.00
_cell.angle_gamma   90.00
#
_symmetry.space_group_name_H-M   'P 1'
#
loop_
_entity.id
_entity.type
_entity.pdbx_description
1 polymer ?
#
loop_
_entity_poly.entity_id
_entity_poly.type
_entity_poly.pdbx_seq_one_letter_code
_entity_poly.pdbx_strand_id
1 'polypeptide(L)'
;MGSSESTLLSSKGAVDEITTVSERFQRRRSHPREAQIPQNCTVNPKVLLELFSVHRDWQEAKAQKISKKQEEIENKIEVADALVVKLLQRLNYSVSTMKASSHHLSEVHALKVELGELKGRLTEVISNCDALCRRINSEGPESLRSSVKPFSSVTSTDLQTSSSLPHLPLKPS
;
A
#
# COMPACT_ATOMS: atom_id res chain seq x y z
N MET A 1 -15.24 -12.05 18.24
CA MET A 1 -15.09 -13.45 18.72
C MET A 1 -14.52 -14.25 17.56
N GLY A 2 -13.33 -14.82 17.75
CA GLY A 2 -12.58 -15.55 16.72
C GLY A 2 -11.10 -15.59 17.06
N SER A 3 -10.67 -16.70 17.66
CA SER A 3 -9.32 -16.99 18.16
C SER A 3 -8.27 -17.07 17.05
N SER A 4 -7.02 -16.79 17.40
CA SER A 4 -5.88 -17.64 17.04
C SER A 4 -4.73 -17.39 18.02
N GLU A 5 -4.49 -18.38 18.87
CA GLU A 5 -3.31 -18.52 19.73
C GLU A 5 -2.07 -18.77 18.88
N SER A 6 -0.94 -18.16 19.24
CA SER A 6 0.37 -18.54 18.72
C SER A 6 1.32 -18.77 19.90
N THR A 7 1.64 -20.03 20.13
CA THR A 7 2.57 -20.50 21.15
C THR A 7 4.00 -20.28 20.66
N LEU A 8 4.70 -19.29 21.22
CA LEU A 8 6.12 -19.08 21.02
C LEU A 8 6.92 -20.15 21.77
N LEU A 9 7.37 -21.18 21.05
CA LEU A 9 8.44 -22.08 21.49
C LEU A 9 9.80 -21.38 21.26
N SER A 10 10.18 -20.50 22.19
CA SER A 10 11.53 -19.94 22.23
C SER A 10 12.45 -20.90 22.99
N SER A 11 13.10 -21.80 22.25
CA SER A 11 14.26 -22.55 22.70
C SER A 11 15.35 -21.59 23.16
N LYS A 12 15.51 -21.44 24.48
CA LYS A 12 16.55 -20.62 25.10
C LYS A 12 17.33 -21.52 26.05
N GLY A 13 18.14 -22.38 25.45
CA GLY A 13 18.97 -23.37 26.13
C GLY A 13 20.06 -23.86 25.19
N ALA A 14 20.89 -22.95 24.68
CA ALA A 14 22.06 -23.30 23.86
C ALA A 14 23.17 -22.24 23.91
N VAL A 15 23.14 -21.32 24.87
CA VAL A 15 24.16 -20.28 25.06
C VAL A 15 24.51 -20.24 26.53
N ASP A 16 25.23 -21.25 27.01
CA ASP A 16 25.92 -21.21 28.31
C ASP A 16 26.96 -22.33 28.49
N GLU A 17 27.00 -23.32 27.59
CA GLU A 17 27.91 -24.45 27.75
C GLU A 17 29.36 -24.15 27.31
N ILE A 18 29.57 -23.16 26.43
CA ILE A 18 30.90 -22.86 25.87
C ILE A 18 31.79 -22.06 26.86
N THR A 19 31.20 -21.34 27.82
CA THR A 19 31.95 -20.47 28.74
C THR A 19 32.46 -21.20 29.99
N THR A 20 31.87 -22.34 30.35
CA THR A 20 32.17 -23.02 31.63
C THR A 20 33.40 -23.94 31.59
N VAL A 21 33.89 -24.30 30.39
CA VAL A 21 35.08 -25.15 30.23
C VAL A 21 36.37 -24.35 30.47
N SER A 22 36.39 -23.04 30.19
CA SER A 22 37.59 -22.21 30.29
C SER A 22 37.99 -21.92 31.75
N GLU A 23 37.03 -21.73 32.66
CA GLU A 23 37.33 -21.41 34.07
C GLU A 23 37.81 -22.59 34.91
N ARG A 24 37.52 -23.84 34.51
CA ARG A 24 38.00 -25.03 35.25
C ARG A 24 39.49 -25.30 35.02
N PHE A 25 40.08 -24.72 33.98
CA PHE A 25 41.48 -25.00 33.61
C PHE A 25 42.50 -24.17 34.40
N GLN A 26 42.09 -23.04 35.02
CA GLN A 26 43.04 -22.13 35.69
C GLN A 26 43.25 -22.37 37.19
N ARG A 27 42.38 -23.10 37.90
CA ARG A 27 42.50 -23.28 39.37
C ARG A 27 43.40 -24.42 39.85
N ARG A 28 44.11 -25.14 38.97
CA ARG A 28 44.99 -26.27 39.36
C ARG A 28 46.45 -26.10 38.94
N ARG A 29 47.05 -24.93 39.19
CA ARG A 29 48.51 -24.76 39.12
C ARG A 29 49.06 -24.32 40.47
N SER A 30 49.30 -25.29 41.34
CA SER A 30 50.20 -25.15 42.48
C SER A 30 50.96 -26.46 42.69
N HIS A 31 52.26 -26.41 42.37
CA HIS A 31 53.38 -27.31 42.73
C HIS A 31 53.40 -28.76 42.18
N PRO A 32 54.48 -29.20 41.48
CA PRO A 32 54.60 -30.55 40.96
C PRO A 32 55.24 -31.47 42.01
N ARG A 33 54.50 -32.48 42.46
CA ARG A 33 55.09 -33.71 42.99
C ARG A 33 55.20 -34.65 41.81
N GLU A 34 56.41 -35.07 41.45
CA GLU A 34 56.66 -36.10 40.43
C GLU A 34 55.92 -37.39 40.79
N ALA A 35 54.69 -37.51 40.32
CA ALA A 35 54.05 -38.79 40.11
C ALA A 35 54.45 -39.21 38.71
N GLN A 36 55.24 -40.29 38.61
CA GLN A 36 55.49 -40.99 37.37
C GLN A 36 54.15 -41.20 36.66
N ILE A 37 53.96 -40.49 35.54
CA ILE A 37 52.84 -40.70 34.64
C ILE A 37 53.00 -42.14 34.16
N PRO A 38 52.02 -43.04 34.37
CA PRO A 38 52.06 -44.35 33.74
C PRO A 38 52.21 -44.09 32.25
N GLN A 39 53.26 -44.62 31.63
CA GLN A 39 53.46 -44.58 30.17
C GLN A 39 52.40 -45.48 29.50
N ASN A 40 51.14 -45.08 29.59
CA ASN A 40 50.04 -45.75 28.93
C ASN A 40 49.36 -44.76 27.99
N CYS A 41 49.22 -45.23 26.75
CA CYS A 41 48.49 -44.64 25.62
C CYS A 41 49.30 -43.69 24.72
N THR A 42 50.44 -44.16 24.19
CA THR A 42 51.01 -43.57 22.97
C THR A 42 50.09 -43.88 21.80
N VAL A 43 49.20 -42.94 21.45
CA VAL A 43 48.35 -43.04 20.25
C VAL A 43 49.25 -43.01 19.02
N ASN A 44 49.05 -43.95 18.09
CA ASN A 44 49.85 -44.01 16.87
C ASN A 44 49.67 -42.70 16.07
N PRO A 45 50.74 -41.91 15.84
CA PRO A 45 50.64 -40.61 15.18
C PRO A 45 50.10 -40.70 13.75
N LYS A 46 50.27 -41.85 13.08
CA LYS A 46 49.71 -42.08 11.74
C LYS A 46 48.19 -42.17 11.76
N VAL A 47 47.62 -42.84 12.76
CA VAL A 47 46.16 -42.94 12.96
C VAL A 47 45.57 -41.58 13.30
N LEU A 48 46.29 -40.77 14.08
CA LEU A 48 45.87 -39.42 14.42
C LEU A 48 45.84 -38.49 13.18
N LEU A 49 46.86 -38.56 12.32
CA LEU A 49 46.90 -37.84 11.05
C LEU A 49 45.75 -38.24 10.11
N GLU A 50 45.47 -39.54 10.02
CA GLU A 50 44.37 -40.06 9.22
C GLU A 50 43.01 -39.57 9.74
N LEU A 51 42.80 -39.60 11.06
CA LEU A 51 41.60 -39.06 11.69
C LEU A 51 41.40 -37.57 11.40
N PHE A 52 42.46 -36.77 11.50
CA PHE A 52 42.38 -35.34 11.15
C PHE A 52 42.10 -35.13 9.66
N SER A 53 42.64 -35.98 8.78
CA SER A 53 42.32 -35.94 7.35
C SER A 53 40.85 -36.22 7.11
N VAL A 54 40.33 -37.33 7.64
CA VAL A 54 38.92 -37.71 7.49
C VAL A 54 37.99 -36.65 8.09
N HIS A 55 38.35 -36.07 9.24
CA HIS A 55 37.59 -34.98 9.84
C HIS A 55 37.60 -33.71 8.98
N ARG A 56 38.76 -33.32 8.41
CA ARG A 56 38.85 -32.15 7.52
C ARG A 56 38.01 -32.35 6.27
N ASP A 57 38.10 -33.52 5.64
CA ASP A 57 37.34 -33.83 4.42
C ASP A 57 35.83 -33.82 4.71
N TRP A 58 35.42 -34.32 5.89
CA TRP A 58 34.04 -34.22 6.36
C TRP A 58 33.60 -32.77 6.60
N GLN A 59 34.42 -31.94 7.24
CA GLN A 59 34.14 -30.51 7.46
C GLN A 59 33.97 -29.77 6.13
N GLU A 60 34.84 -30.03 5.16
CA GLU A 60 34.78 -29.42 3.84
C GLU A 60 33.50 -29.84 3.08
N ALA A 61 33.16 -31.13 3.11
CA ALA A 61 31.90 -31.62 2.53
C ALA A 61 30.67 -30.96 3.17
N LYS A 62 30.70 -30.70 4.48
CA LYS A 62 29.63 -29.99 5.19
C LYS A 62 29.56 -28.52 4.78
N ALA A 63 30.69 -27.82 4.72
CA ALA A 63 30.77 -26.43 4.28
C ALA A 63 30.26 -26.24 2.85
N GLN A 64 30.62 -27.16 1.94
CA GLN A 64 30.15 -27.19 0.55
C GLN A 64 28.63 -27.36 0.48
N LYS A 65 28.06 -28.30 1.26
CA LYS A 65 26.60 -28.52 1.30
C LYS A 65 25.84 -27.32 1.85
N ILE A 66 26.40 -26.61 2.84
CA ILE A 66 25.82 -25.38 3.38
C ILE A 66 25.87 -24.28 2.32
N SER A 67 27.03 -24.07 1.68
CA SER A 67 27.20 -23.04 0.66
C SER A 67 26.23 -23.21 -0.49
N LYS A 68 26.10 -24.43 -1.02
CA LYS A 68 25.15 -24.72 -2.11
C LYS A 68 23.70 -24.41 -1.71
N LYS A 69 23.29 -24.77 -0.51
CA LYS A 69 21.94 -24.45 -0.02
C LYS A 69 21.75 -22.94 0.16
N GLN A 70 22.77 -22.24 0.61
CA GLN A 70 22.71 -20.79 0.79
C GLN A 70 22.54 -20.08 -0.56
N GLU A 71 23.29 -20.51 -1.58
CA GLU A 71 23.17 -20.02 -2.95
C GLU A 71 21.77 -20.27 -3.53
N GLU A 72 21.21 -21.47 -3.35
CA GLU A 72 19.84 -21.79 -3.77
C GLU A 72 18.80 -20.90 -3.08
N ILE A 73 19.00 -20.56 -1.80
CA ILE A 73 18.11 -19.66 -1.04
C ILE A 73 18.24 -18.22 -1.55
N GLU A 74 19.47 -17.73 -1.75
CA GLU A 74 19.75 -16.39 -2.25
C GLU A 74 19.11 -16.15 -3.62
N ASN A 75 19.30 -17.07 -4.56
CA ASN A 75 18.66 -17.03 -5.88
C ASN A 75 17.12 -16.95 -5.79
N LYS A 76 16.50 -17.66 -4.84
CA LYS A 76 15.05 -17.59 -4.63
C LYS A 76 14.59 -16.26 -4.04
N ILE A 77 15.40 -15.66 -3.16
CA ILE A 77 15.12 -14.35 -2.57
C ILE A 77 15.19 -13.29 -3.67
N GLU A 78 16.21 -13.30 -4.52
CA GLU A 78 16.33 -12.34 -5.63
C GLU A 78 15.12 -12.38 -6.58
N VAL A 79 14.67 -13.60 -6.93
CA VAL A 79 13.47 -13.75 -7.77
C VAL A 79 12.22 -13.25 -7.05
N ALA A 80 12.07 -13.54 -5.75
CA ALA A 80 10.93 -13.08 -4.95
C ALA A 80 10.90 -11.54 -4.87
N ASP A 81 12.03 -10.90 -4.62
CA ASP A 81 12.15 -9.44 -4.56
C ASP A 81 11.81 -8.79 -5.90
N ALA A 82 12.32 -9.34 -7.00
CA ALA A 82 11.97 -8.87 -8.35
C ALA A 82 10.47 -9.01 -8.66
N LEU A 83 9.82 -10.07 -8.18
CA LEU A 83 8.39 -10.27 -8.33
C LEU A 83 7.57 -9.29 -7.47
N VAL A 84 7.98 -9.05 -6.22
CA VAL A 84 7.31 -8.09 -5.32
C VAL A 84 7.33 -6.69 -5.92
N VAL A 85 8.47 -6.24 -6.44
CA VAL A 85 8.58 -4.93 -7.11
C VAL A 85 7.65 -4.83 -8.31
N LYS A 86 7.62 -5.85 -9.17
CA LYS A 86 6.72 -5.88 -10.35
C LYS A 86 5.25 -5.88 -9.95
N LEU A 87 4.88 -6.60 -8.89
CA LEU A 87 3.51 -6.65 -8.40
C LEU A 87 3.09 -5.28 -7.85
N LEU A 88 3.94 -4.65 -7.04
CA LEU A 88 3.70 -3.32 -6.50
C LEU A 88 3.52 -2.28 -7.61
N GLN A 89 4.37 -2.32 -8.64
CA GLN A 89 4.26 -1.41 -9.79
C GLN A 89 2.91 -1.57 -10.52
N ARG A 90 2.48 -2.81 -10.77
CA ARG A 90 1.17 -3.08 -11.40
C ARG A 90 0.00 -2.60 -10.54
N LEU A 91 0.06 -2.85 -9.23
CA LEU A 91 -0.99 -2.42 -8.31
C LEU A 91 -1.10 -0.89 -8.27
N ASN A 92 0.02 -0.19 -8.19
CA ASN A 92 0.02 1.28 -8.21
C ASN A 92 -0.55 1.83 -9.53
N TYR A 93 -0.16 1.27 -10.67
CA TYR A 93 -0.74 1.65 -11.97
C TYR A 93 -2.25 1.40 -12.02
N SER A 94 -2.70 0.25 -11.55
CA SER A 94 -4.13 -0.10 -11.49
C SER A 94 -4.90 0.87 -10.61
N VAL A 95 -4.38 1.20 -9.42
CA VAL A 95 -4.99 2.16 -8.49
C VAL A 95 -5.08 3.55 -9.13
N SER A 96 -4.02 4.03 -9.79
CA SER A 96 -4.04 5.31 -10.50
C SER A 96 -5.11 5.31 -11.60
N THR A 97 -5.21 4.24 -12.39
CA THR A 97 -6.21 4.10 -13.45
C THR A 97 -7.62 4.07 -12.89
N MET A 98 -7.86 3.28 -11.83
CA MET A 98 -9.16 3.20 -11.16
C MET A 98 -9.57 4.55 -10.57
N LYS A 99 -8.62 5.30 -9.99
CA LYS A 99 -8.89 6.63 -9.45
C LYS A 99 -9.31 7.61 -10.54
N ALA A 100 -8.66 7.58 -11.71
CA ALA A 100 -9.05 8.38 -12.86
C ALA A 100 -10.46 8.00 -13.36
N SER A 101 -10.74 6.71 -13.55
CA SER A 101 -12.07 6.24 -13.97
C SER A 101 -13.16 6.61 -12.95
N SER A 102 -12.87 6.49 -11.66
CA SER A 102 -13.79 6.89 -10.58
C SER A 102 -14.09 8.39 -10.62
N HIS A 103 -13.10 9.22 -10.93
CA HIS A 103 -13.28 10.67 -11.07
C HIS A 103 -14.19 11.00 -12.24
N HIS A 104 -13.92 10.42 -13.42
CA HIS A 104 -14.76 10.61 -14.60
C HIS A 104 -16.21 10.14 -14.40
N LEU A 105 -16.42 9.01 -13.71
CA LEU A 105 -17.77 8.56 -13.39
C LEU A 105 -18.50 9.53 -12.45
N SER A 106 -17.79 10.15 -11.51
CA SER A 106 -18.35 11.19 -10.64
C SER A 106 -18.79 12.41 -11.44
N GLU A 107 -17.98 12.85 -12.41
CA GLU A 107 -18.33 13.96 -13.33
C GLU A 107 -19.57 13.63 -14.16
N VAL A 108 -19.63 12.42 -14.74
CA VAL A 108 -20.80 11.94 -15.49
C VAL A 108 -22.05 11.88 -14.61
N HIS A 109 -21.91 11.48 -13.35
CA HIS A 109 -23.03 11.45 -12.41
C HIS A 109 -23.58 12.86 -12.14
N ALA A 110 -22.71 13.85 -11.92
CA ALA A 110 -23.11 15.24 -11.75
C ALA A 110 -23.87 15.77 -12.98
N LEU A 111 -23.32 15.55 -14.19
CA LEU A 111 -23.99 15.95 -15.44
C LEU A 111 -25.36 15.30 -15.63
N LYS A 112 -25.51 14.02 -15.24
CA LYS A 112 -26.79 13.32 -15.30
C LYS A 112 -27.85 13.98 -14.40
N VAL A 113 -27.46 14.49 -13.24
CA VAL A 113 -28.36 15.21 -12.32
C VAL A 113 -28.80 16.54 -12.93
N GLU A 114 -27.85 17.34 -13.42
CA GLU A 114 -28.15 18.63 -14.07
C GLU A 114 -29.06 18.48 -15.29
N LEU A 115 -28.84 17.44 -16.11
CA LEU A 115 -29.71 17.11 -17.24
C LEU A 115 -31.15 16.79 -16.78
N GLY A 116 -31.29 16.09 -15.65
CA GLY A 116 -32.59 15.79 -15.04
C GLY A 116 -33.32 17.06 -14.59
N GLU A 117 -32.62 17.97 -13.90
CA GLU A 117 -33.17 19.26 -13.47
C GLU A 117 -33.60 20.11 -14.67
N LEU A 118 -32.74 20.22 -15.68
CA LEU A 118 -33.03 20.96 -16.90
C LEU A 118 -34.25 20.41 -17.63
N LYS A 119 -34.37 19.08 -17.73
CA LYS A 119 -35.56 18.42 -18.28
C LYS A 119 -36.82 18.75 -17.47
N GLY A 120 -36.72 18.79 -16.14
CA GLY A 120 -37.81 19.19 -15.25
C GLY A 120 -38.29 20.61 -15.55
N ARG A 121 -37.35 21.58 -15.57
CA ARG A 121 -37.65 22.98 -15.91
C ARG A 121 -38.28 23.14 -17.29
N LEU A 122 -37.77 22.41 -18.30
CA LEU A 122 -38.34 22.45 -19.64
C LEU A 122 -39.77 21.91 -19.66
N THR A 123 -40.04 20.82 -18.93
CA THR A 123 -41.38 20.25 -18.82
C THR A 123 -42.36 21.24 -18.17
N GLU A 124 -41.90 21.95 -17.13
CA GLU A 124 -42.68 22.99 -16.48
C GLU A 124 -42.98 24.16 -17.43
N VAL A 125 -41.98 24.64 -18.19
CA VAL A 125 -42.17 25.71 -19.19
C VAL A 125 -43.16 25.30 -20.26
N ILE A 126 -43.05 24.07 -20.80
CA ILE A 126 -44.00 23.55 -21.80
C ILE A 126 -45.42 23.50 -21.21
N SER A 127 -45.57 22.97 -19.99
CA SER A 127 -46.87 22.93 -19.29
C SER A 127 -47.45 24.32 -19.05
N ASN A 128 -46.61 25.29 -18.69
CA ASN A 128 -47.00 26.69 -18.54
C ASN A 128 -47.46 27.30 -19.87
N CYS A 129 -46.72 27.06 -20.96
CA CYS A 129 -47.11 27.48 -22.31
C CYS A 129 -48.44 26.84 -22.73
N ASP A 130 -48.65 25.54 -22.49
CA ASP A 130 -49.92 24.86 -22.80
C ASP A 130 -51.09 25.45 -21.99
N ALA A 131 -50.88 25.74 -20.70
CA ALA A 131 -51.88 26.40 -19.88
C ALA A 131 -52.19 27.82 -20.38
N LEU A 132 -51.17 28.56 -20.81
CA LEU A 132 -51.32 29.88 -21.40
C LEU A 132 -52.12 29.81 -22.72
N CYS A 133 -51.76 28.89 -23.61
CA CYS A 133 -52.48 28.65 -24.87
C CYS A 133 -53.96 28.31 -24.61
N ARG A 134 -54.24 27.42 -23.65
CA ARG A 134 -55.61 27.09 -23.23
C ARG A 134 -56.37 28.34 -22.74
N ARG A 135 -55.74 29.15 -21.89
CA ARG A 135 -56.35 30.37 -21.33
C ARG A 135 -56.64 31.41 -22.41
N ILE A 136 -55.73 31.61 -23.36
CA ILE A 136 -55.97 32.49 -24.52
C ILE A 136 -57.16 32.01 -25.34
N ASN A 137 -57.24 30.69 -25.59
CA ASN A 137 -58.34 30.11 -26.38
C ASN A 137 -59.70 30.22 -25.66
N SER A 138 -59.74 30.15 -24.33
CA SER A 138 -60.99 30.19 -23.57
C SER A 138 -61.44 31.60 -23.17
N GLU A 139 -60.52 32.48 -22.77
CA GLU A 139 -60.83 33.80 -22.19
C GLU A 139 -60.46 34.97 -23.12
N GLY A 140 -59.71 34.71 -24.18
CA GLY A 140 -59.13 35.73 -25.06
C GLY A 140 -57.87 36.38 -24.48
N PRO A 141 -57.09 37.10 -25.32
CA PRO A 141 -55.81 37.70 -24.92
C PRO A 141 -55.95 38.86 -23.92
N GLU A 142 -57.14 39.46 -23.81
CA GLU A 142 -57.40 40.60 -22.91
C GLU A 142 -57.23 40.23 -21.42
N SER A 143 -57.49 38.97 -21.04
CA SER A 143 -57.25 38.44 -19.68
C SER A 143 -55.79 38.61 -19.24
N LEU A 144 -54.84 38.51 -20.19
CA LEU A 144 -53.40 38.64 -19.93
C LEU A 144 -52.93 40.07 -19.74
N ARG A 145 -53.67 41.07 -20.24
CA ARG A 145 -53.27 42.48 -20.15
C ARG A 145 -53.22 43.00 -18.72
N SER A 146 -53.97 42.38 -17.81
CA SER A 146 -53.93 42.69 -16.37
C SER A 146 -52.71 42.10 -15.65
N SER A 147 -52.13 41.01 -16.17
CA SER A 147 -51.02 40.27 -15.56
C SER A 147 -49.64 40.70 -16.07
N VAL A 148 -49.57 41.38 -17.22
CA VAL A 148 -48.33 41.87 -17.80
C VAL A 148 -48.05 43.28 -17.26
N LYS A 149 -47.00 43.42 -16.46
CA LYS A 149 -46.44 44.73 -16.12
C LYS A 149 -45.67 45.23 -17.35
N PRO A 150 -46.01 46.39 -17.96
CA PRO A 150 -45.25 46.91 -19.10
C PRO A 150 -43.79 47.15 -18.69
N PHE A 151 -42.85 46.68 -19.51
CA PHE A 151 -41.41 46.92 -19.30
C PHE A 151 -41.04 48.41 -19.26
N SER A 152 -41.93 49.31 -19.70
CA SER A 152 -41.76 50.76 -19.69
C SER A 152 -41.93 51.43 -18.32
N SER A 153 -42.22 50.68 -17.25
CA SER A 153 -42.40 51.21 -15.89
C SER A 153 -41.20 51.01 -14.96
N VAL A 154 -40.01 50.68 -15.49
CA VAL A 154 -38.77 50.72 -14.72
C VAL A 154 -38.33 52.18 -14.60
N THR A 155 -38.72 52.84 -13.51
CA THR A 155 -37.96 54.00 -13.02
C THR A 155 -36.54 53.55 -12.70
N SER A 156 -35.55 54.38 -13.07
CA SER A 156 -34.10 54.13 -13.01
C SER A 156 -33.48 53.77 -11.64
N THR A 157 -34.27 53.37 -10.65
CA THR A 157 -33.81 53.12 -9.28
C THR A 157 -33.41 51.68 -8.95
N ASP A 158 -33.60 50.69 -9.83
CA ASP A 158 -33.31 49.27 -9.52
C ASP A 158 -32.19 48.63 -10.40
N LEU A 159 -31.42 49.44 -11.13
CA LEU A 159 -30.31 48.98 -11.98
C LEU A 159 -28.93 49.20 -11.33
N GLN A 160 -28.84 49.03 -10.01
CA GLN A 160 -27.57 48.90 -9.31
C GLN A 160 -27.62 47.65 -8.43
N THR A 161 -26.56 46.84 -8.48
CA THR A 161 -26.40 45.49 -7.88
C THR A 161 -26.82 44.41 -8.89
N SER A 162 -25.95 43.69 -9.60
CA SER A 162 -24.56 43.32 -9.34
C SER A 162 -23.96 42.74 -10.63
N SER A 163 -23.10 43.51 -11.32
CA SER A 163 -22.20 42.97 -12.35
C SER A 163 -20.80 42.94 -11.75
N SER A 164 -20.46 41.81 -11.12
CA SER A 164 -19.09 41.51 -10.73
C SER A 164 -18.56 40.45 -11.70
N LEU A 165 -17.85 40.89 -12.73
CA LEU A 165 -17.04 40.00 -13.58
C LEU A 165 -15.82 39.49 -12.77
N PRO A 166 -15.54 38.18 -12.74
CA PRO A 166 -14.27 37.69 -12.19
C PRO A 166 -13.14 37.93 -13.20
N HIS A 167 -12.17 38.74 -12.76
CA HIS A 167 -10.91 39.02 -13.43
C HIS A 167 -9.99 37.78 -13.38
N LEU A 168 -9.72 37.14 -14.52
CA LEU A 168 -8.71 36.07 -14.66
C LEU A 168 -7.30 36.66 -14.78
N PRO A 169 -6.28 36.11 -14.08
CA PRO A 169 -4.90 36.56 -14.24
C PRO A 169 -4.24 35.90 -15.45
N LEU A 170 -3.69 36.73 -16.36
CA LEU A 170 -2.77 36.33 -17.41
C LEU A 170 -1.43 35.90 -16.79
N LYS A 171 -0.97 34.69 -17.10
CA LYS A 171 0.38 34.19 -16.75
C LYS A 171 1.35 34.49 -17.90
N PRO A 172 2.54 35.05 -17.66
CA PRO A 172 3.54 35.26 -18.71
C PRO A 172 4.26 33.95 -19.09
N SER A 173 4.68 33.85 -20.36
CA SER A 173 5.61 32.86 -20.89
C SER A 173 7.01 32.98 -20.30
#